data_AF-A0A284QN57-F1
#
_entry.id   AF-A0A284QN57-F1
#
_cell.length_a   1.000
_cell.length_b   1.000
_cell.length_c   1.000
_cell.angle_alpha   90.00
_cell.angle_beta   90.00
_cell.angle_gamma   90.00
#
_symmetry.space_group_name_H-M   'P 1'
#
loop_
_entity.id
_entity.type
_entity.pdbx_description
1 polymer ?
#
loop_
_entity_poly.entity_id
_entity_poly.type
_entity_poly.pdbx_seq_one_letter_code
_entity_poly.pdbx_strand_id
1 'polypeptide(L)'
;MFASLAKVLPLDHIHHSQRSAELETLSDDSRPSTSSSFSASSLAYPDDDTIPWPKSWVYLCTADATGDVLRRILAQSEGAGPFGVCIGDTVERFVVEGWSEQTCGNIQYFASTGDGVGLAHFREFSSVRADHLNVLAVASFRPIISMVSHNNSYILSVIERPAVVFPPVSFTLPLISSSEVSGRRVDLTENIPTLNEWKTLWSAWDLVTLKMIPQEMLLQKPIDLRHKCLFYIGHIPTFLDMLLSKAVGGSATEPAYFWNIFERGIDPHVDDPEYCHNHSEVPEVDEDWPSLETIMGFRDGVRARLAQLYEDIESGKQALTRNIARTLVMTLEHEGFHVETLLYMLIQRAGTGTLPPPGFMIPPWKALAEQWKNTPLPATPTVIIGPATLTMGHNDSEADDTVAEFQYKVSGHEFGWDNESPLRVVHVNAFKADWRPIRNGEFKDFWQGEGKNAVSLPKSWEVVGDEVMIKTMYGPVPMEYAQHWPLLASYDDLTAFAHAKGGRLPTEPELRLLLDTYDVGHEGGANVGFRNWHPVPATMGLEESGKGSNGGVWEWTSTVLEDHEGLVPTKLFPGYTNDFFDTKHQVVLGASYATIPRLCRRTVRNFYQHNYPYAWVAGRVVYDL
;
A
#
# COMPACT_ATOMS: atom_id res chain seq x y z
N MET A 1 -38.66 2.45 26.48
CA MET A 1 -40.05 2.69 26.03
C MET A 1 -40.50 4.05 26.55
N PHE A 2 -40.06 5.13 25.90
CA PHE A 2 -40.54 6.50 26.13
C PHE A 2 -40.36 7.27 24.83
N ALA A 3 -41.47 7.83 24.33
CA ALA A 3 -41.53 8.71 23.18
C ALA A 3 -41.58 10.17 23.65
N SER A 4 -40.90 11.09 22.96
CA SER A 4 -41.14 12.53 23.01
C SER A 4 -40.36 13.20 21.86
N LEU A 5 -41.04 13.53 20.75
CA LEU A 5 -41.44 14.90 20.38
C LEU A 5 -40.26 15.85 20.06
N ALA A 6 -39.87 15.90 18.79
CA ALA A 6 -39.17 17.04 18.20
C ALA A 6 -40.21 18.04 17.66
N LYS A 7 -40.25 19.24 18.24
CA LYS A 7 -41.03 20.38 17.75
C LYS A 7 -40.20 21.14 16.73
N VAL A 8 -40.77 21.31 15.54
CA VAL A 8 -40.38 22.27 14.51
C VAL A 8 -40.91 23.66 14.89
N LEU A 9 -40.08 24.70 14.81
CA LEU A 9 -40.47 26.11 14.70
C LEU A 9 -39.41 26.90 13.89
N PRO A 10 -39.78 28.05 13.27
CA PRO A 10 -39.56 28.28 11.85
C PRO A 10 -38.55 29.40 11.51
N LEU A 11 -38.20 29.44 10.22
CA LEU A 11 -37.49 30.51 9.51
C LEU A 11 -38.19 31.87 9.69
N ASP A 12 -37.40 32.89 10.06
CA ASP A 12 -37.77 34.29 9.92
C ASP A 12 -36.76 35.04 9.06
N HIS A 13 -37.33 35.84 8.16
CA HIS A 13 -36.70 36.72 7.18
C HIS A 13 -35.77 37.77 7.81
N ILE A 14 -34.60 38.00 7.22
CA ILE A 14 -33.86 39.26 7.37
C ILE A 14 -33.54 39.86 6.00
N HIS A 15 -33.91 41.14 5.90
CA HIS A 15 -33.89 42.03 4.75
C HIS A 15 -32.51 42.23 4.10
N HIS A 16 -32.50 42.20 2.76
CA HIS A 16 -31.48 42.81 1.92
C HIS A 16 -31.42 44.33 2.17
N SER A 17 -30.23 44.83 2.47
CA SER A 17 -29.86 46.24 2.27
C SER A 17 -28.70 46.28 1.28
N GLN A 18 -28.99 46.77 0.08
CA GLN A 18 -28.01 47.11 -0.95
C GLN A 18 -27.21 48.33 -0.50
N ARG A 19 -25.88 48.21 -0.53
CA ARG A 19 -24.99 49.37 -0.74
C ARG A 19 -24.02 49.03 -1.87
N SER A 20 -24.26 49.69 -2.99
CA SER A 20 -23.35 49.91 -4.10
C SER A 20 -22.08 50.62 -3.60
N ALA A 21 -20.92 50.09 -3.99
CA ALA A 21 -19.66 50.82 -4.00
C ALA A 21 -18.92 50.46 -5.30
N GLU A 22 -18.46 51.51 -5.96
CA GLU A 22 -17.93 51.54 -7.32
C GLU A 22 -16.60 50.76 -7.44
N LEU A 23 -16.44 50.05 -8.55
CA LEU A 23 -15.13 49.53 -8.97
C LEU A 23 -14.30 50.69 -9.52
N GLU A 24 -13.36 51.20 -8.73
CA GLU A 24 -12.20 51.92 -9.23
C GLU A 24 -11.02 50.96 -9.36
N THR A 25 -10.55 50.81 -10.59
CA THR A 25 -9.29 50.17 -10.96
C THR A 25 -8.12 50.96 -10.40
N LEU A 26 -7.36 50.36 -9.47
CA LEU A 26 -6.03 50.84 -9.08
C LEU A 26 -5.03 49.69 -9.08
N SER A 27 -4.06 49.83 -9.98
CA SER A 27 -2.78 49.15 -10.02
C SER A 27 -1.88 49.65 -8.88
N ASP A 28 -1.31 48.74 -8.10
CA ASP A 28 -0.07 48.91 -7.32
C ASP A 28 0.33 47.51 -6.84
N ASP A 29 1.35 46.83 -7.39
CA ASP A 29 2.79 47.11 -7.24
C ASP A 29 3.18 47.44 -5.78
N SER A 30 3.19 46.41 -4.93
CA SER A 30 4.23 46.21 -3.89
C SER A 30 3.86 45.05 -2.95
N ARG A 31 4.36 43.84 -3.24
CA ARG A 31 4.63 42.83 -2.20
C ARG A 31 6.14 42.70 -2.06
N PRO A 32 6.69 42.74 -0.82
CA PRO A 32 8.13 42.64 -0.63
C PRO A 32 8.59 41.24 -1.01
N SER A 33 9.39 41.17 -2.08
CA SER A 33 10.13 39.98 -2.46
C SER A 33 11.23 39.73 -1.43
N THR A 34 10.94 38.98 -0.37
CA THR A 34 11.98 38.30 0.38
C THR A 34 12.40 37.08 -0.44
N SER A 35 13.28 37.30 -1.41
CA SER A 35 14.07 36.24 -2.01
C SER A 35 15.04 35.72 -0.93
N SER A 36 14.60 34.81 -0.08
CA SER A 36 15.54 33.89 0.55
C SER A 36 16.06 33.01 -0.56
N SER A 37 17.22 33.38 -1.12
CA SER A 37 17.99 32.54 -2.02
C SER A 37 18.38 31.28 -1.26
N PHE A 38 17.51 30.28 -1.27
CA PHE A 38 17.92 28.91 -1.03
C PHE A 38 18.86 28.56 -2.17
N SER A 39 20.15 28.59 -1.87
CA SER A 39 21.11 27.70 -2.49
C SER A 39 20.57 26.29 -2.23
N ALA A 40 19.73 25.79 -3.14
CA ALA A 40 19.49 24.37 -3.29
C ALA A 40 20.87 23.79 -3.60
N SER A 41 21.59 23.38 -2.56
CA SER A 41 22.64 22.39 -2.77
C SER A 41 21.90 21.23 -3.39
N SER A 42 22.13 21.01 -4.68
CA SER A 42 21.66 19.82 -5.37
C SER A 42 22.03 18.66 -4.47
N LEU A 43 21.03 18.01 -3.87
CA LEU A 43 21.17 16.61 -3.55
C LEU A 43 21.40 15.97 -4.92
N ALA A 44 22.66 15.94 -5.34
CA ALA A 44 23.10 15.21 -6.50
C ALA A 44 22.72 13.77 -6.16
N TYR A 45 21.62 13.31 -6.75
CA TYR A 45 21.33 11.89 -6.77
C TYR A 45 22.58 11.23 -7.34
N PRO A 46 23.18 10.27 -6.63
CA PRO A 46 24.43 9.70 -7.08
C PRO A 46 24.21 9.16 -8.50
N ASP A 47 24.99 9.68 -9.46
CA ASP A 47 25.16 9.16 -10.82
C ASP A 47 25.69 7.70 -10.84
N ASP A 48 25.99 7.14 -9.65
CA ASP A 48 26.51 5.81 -9.49
C ASP A 48 25.37 4.79 -9.50
N ASP A 49 24.77 4.61 -10.67
CA ASP A 49 23.74 3.61 -10.99
C ASP A 49 24.33 2.19 -11.08
N THR A 50 25.29 1.89 -10.20
CA THR A 50 26.01 0.62 -10.18
C THR A 50 25.34 -0.34 -9.21
N ILE A 51 25.22 -1.60 -9.64
CA ILE A 51 24.70 -2.67 -8.78
C ILE A 51 25.62 -2.75 -7.54
N PRO A 52 25.06 -2.72 -6.32
CA PRO A 52 25.85 -2.78 -5.09
C PRO A 52 26.29 -4.23 -4.85
N TRP A 53 27.31 -4.67 -5.60
CA TRP A 53 27.76 -6.06 -5.57
C TRP A 53 28.26 -6.45 -4.17
N PRO A 54 27.73 -7.53 -3.57
CA PRO A 54 28.10 -7.95 -2.24
C PRO A 54 29.46 -8.65 -2.25
N LYS A 55 30.21 -8.48 -1.15
CA LYS A 55 31.49 -9.17 -0.94
C LYS A 55 31.33 -10.58 -0.39
N SER A 56 30.16 -10.89 0.15
CA SER A 56 29.85 -12.16 0.81
C SER A 56 28.66 -12.80 0.14
N TRP A 57 28.83 -14.07 -0.22
CA TRP A 57 27.85 -14.85 -0.93
C TRP A 57 27.55 -16.15 -0.19
N VAL A 58 26.29 -16.54 -0.20
CA VAL A 58 25.77 -17.79 0.36
C VAL A 58 25.04 -18.55 -0.74
N TYR A 59 25.25 -19.86 -0.79
CA TYR A 59 24.57 -20.76 -1.68
C TYR A 59 23.85 -21.85 -0.88
N LEU A 60 22.59 -22.09 -1.22
CA LEU A 60 21.70 -23.05 -0.57
C LEU A 60 20.95 -23.89 -1.60
N CYS A 61 20.72 -25.16 -1.24
CA CYS A 61 19.78 -26.02 -1.98
C CYS A 61 18.35 -25.53 -1.77
N THR A 62 17.52 -25.55 -2.82
CA THR A 62 16.09 -25.20 -2.73
C THR A 62 15.37 -25.99 -1.62
N ALA A 63 15.70 -27.28 -1.45
CA ALA A 63 15.07 -28.13 -0.43
C ALA A 63 15.34 -27.69 1.02
N ASP A 64 16.46 -27.00 1.25
CA ASP A 64 16.91 -26.57 2.58
C ASP A 64 16.75 -25.06 2.79
N ALA A 65 16.40 -24.31 1.74
CA ALA A 65 16.28 -22.86 1.73
C ALA A 65 14.98 -22.39 2.42
N THR A 66 14.93 -22.50 3.75
CA THR A 66 13.87 -21.90 4.57
C THR A 66 14.30 -20.55 5.12
N GLY A 67 13.33 -19.68 5.44
CA GLY A 67 13.63 -18.36 6.02
C GLY A 67 14.41 -18.45 7.33
N ASP A 68 14.12 -19.42 8.19
CA ASP A 68 14.84 -19.62 9.46
C ASP A 68 16.28 -20.12 9.28
N VAL A 69 16.52 -20.97 8.28
CA VAL A 69 17.88 -21.41 7.92
C VAL A 69 18.67 -20.20 7.39
N LEU A 70 18.11 -19.46 6.45
CA LEU A 70 18.78 -18.30 5.87
C LEU A 70 19.05 -17.21 6.91
N ARG A 71 18.08 -16.94 7.80
CA ARG A 71 18.24 -16.00 8.92
C ARG A 71 19.42 -16.39 9.81
N ARG A 72 19.54 -17.68 10.17
CA ARG A 72 20.64 -18.18 11.01
C ARG A 72 22.00 -18.09 10.32
N ILE A 73 22.07 -18.40 9.03
CA ILE A 73 23.31 -18.29 8.24
C ILE A 73 23.77 -16.83 8.18
N LEU A 74 22.88 -15.91 7.81
CA LEU A 74 23.22 -14.50 7.62
C LEU A 74 23.32 -13.71 8.92
N ALA A 75 22.83 -14.24 10.06
CA ALA A 75 23.06 -13.65 11.38
C ALA A 75 24.54 -13.68 11.80
N GLN A 76 25.34 -14.58 11.22
CA GLN A 76 26.77 -14.73 11.53
C GLN A 76 27.65 -13.73 10.75
N SER A 77 27.08 -13.01 9.78
CA SER A 77 27.80 -12.03 8.98
C SER A 77 27.68 -10.63 9.60
N GLU A 78 28.79 -10.12 10.15
CA GLU A 78 28.87 -8.75 10.66
C GLU A 78 29.03 -7.77 9.49
N GLY A 79 28.01 -6.93 9.25
CA GLY A 79 28.10 -5.83 8.26
C GLY A 79 26.76 -5.29 7.80
N ALA A 80 26.69 -3.97 7.54
CA ALA A 80 25.51 -3.26 7.05
C ALA A 80 25.41 -3.21 5.50
N GLY A 81 26.08 -4.12 4.79
CA GLY A 81 26.14 -4.14 3.33
C GLY A 81 25.17 -5.15 2.69
N PRO A 82 25.02 -5.12 1.35
CA PRO A 82 24.28 -6.14 0.63
C PRO A 82 24.92 -7.52 0.84
N PHE A 83 24.09 -8.57 0.77
CA PHE A 83 24.52 -9.96 0.74
C PHE A 83 24.16 -10.61 -0.59
N GLY A 84 24.96 -11.57 -1.00
CA GLY A 84 24.66 -12.40 -2.16
C GLY A 84 24.02 -13.70 -1.72
N VAL A 85 22.85 -14.04 -2.27
CA VAL A 85 22.19 -15.32 -2.00
C VAL A 85 21.90 -16.01 -3.31
N CYS A 86 22.40 -17.23 -3.45
CA CYS A 86 22.12 -18.12 -4.57
C CYS A 86 21.31 -19.32 -4.05
N ILE A 87 20.14 -19.56 -4.63
CA ILE A 87 19.30 -20.72 -4.32
C ILE A 87 19.11 -21.52 -5.61
N GLY A 88 19.30 -22.83 -5.56
CA GLY A 88 19.05 -23.69 -6.71
C GLY A 88 18.93 -25.17 -6.37
N ASP A 89 18.54 -25.96 -7.37
CA ASP A 89 17.99 -27.30 -7.16
C ASP A 89 19.01 -28.37 -6.76
N THR A 90 20.30 -28.18 -7.08
CA THR A 90 21.35 -29.15 -6.73
C THR A 90 22.66 -28.47 -6.35
N VAL A 91 23.19 -28.85 -5.18
CA VAL A 91 24.46 -28.40 -4.62
C VAL A 91 25.68 -28.85 -5.43
N GLU A 92 25.61 -30.08 -5.96
CA GLU A 92 26.77 -30.78 -6.56
C GLU A 92 27.32 -30.12 -7.83
N ARG A 93 26.58 -29.21 -8.47
CA ARG A 93 26.96 -28.60 -9.76
C ARG A 93 27.50 -27.18 -9.66
N PHE A 94 27.48 -26.56 -8.48
CA PHE A 94 27.94 -25.18 -8.28
C PHE A 94 29.23 -25.14 -7.45
N VAL A 95 30.27 -25.86 -7.88
CA VAL A 95 31.63 -25.68 -7.35
C VAL A 95 32.32 -24.62 -8.20
N VAL A 96 32.07 -23.35 -7.87
CA VAL A 96 32.84 -22.23 -8.42
C VAL A 96 34.09 -22.06 -7.56
N GLU A 97 35.23 -21.81 -8.20
CA GLU A 97 36.49 -21.53 -7.50
C GLU A 97 36.29 -20.38 -6.49
N GLY A 98 36.70 -20.58 -5.23
CA GLY A 98 36.53 -19.59 -4.15
C GLY A 98 35.32 -19.78 -3.23
N TRP A 99 34.50 -20.83 -3.40
CA TRP A 99 33.46 -21.22 -2.44
C TRP A 99 33.95 -22.28 -1.46
N SER A 100 33.56 -22.17 -0.19
CA SER A 100 33.88 -23.10 0.89
C SER A 100 32.61 -23.73 1.45
N GLU A 101 32.65 -25.03 1.72
CA GLU A 101 31.56 -25.73 2.41
C GLU A 101 31.49 -25.30 3.88
N GLN A 102 30.26 -25.10 4.36
CA GLN A 102 29.92 -24.68 5.72
C GLN A 102 28.69 -25.45 6.20
N THR A 103 28.41 -25.40 7.50
CA THR A 103 27.24 -26.07 8.10
C THR A 103 26.45 -25.15 9.05
N CYS A 104 25.13 -25.26 9.00
CA CYS A 104 24.20 -24.59 9.93
C CYS A 104 23.25 -25.64 10.53
N GLY A 105 23.60 -26.18 11.70
CA GLY A 105 22.94 -27.37 12.24
C GLY A 105 23.18 -28.58 11.33
N ASN A 106 22.11 -29.19 10.83
CA ASN A 106 22.19 -30.34 9.91
C ASN A 106 22.17 -29.93 8.43
N ILE A 107 22.13 -28.63 8.13
CA ILE A 107 22.06 -28.12 6.76
C ILE A 107 23.46 -27.77 6.27
N GLN A 108 23.84 -28.32 5.11
CA GLN A 108 25.05 -27.94 4.38
C GLN A 108 24.78 -26.74 3.47
N TYR A 109 25.71 -25.79 3.45
CA TYR A 109 25.65 -24.63 2.57
C TYR A 109 27.06 -24.24 2.11
N PHE A 110 27.16 -23.39 1.10
CA PHE A 110 28.45 -22.91 0.61
C PHE A 110 28.53 -21.39 0.81
N ALA A 111 29.73 -20.90 1.15
CA ALA A 111 29.99 -19.48 1.32
C ALA A 111 31.24 -19.06 0.55
N SER A 112 31.21 -17.85 -0.02
CA SER A 112 32.37 -17.23 -0.67
C SER A 112 32.55 -15.77 -0.25
N THR A 113 33.80 -15.35 -0.15
CA THR A 113 34.21 -13.97 0.09
C THR A 113 35.03 -13.47 -1.10
N GLY A 114 34.47 -12.61 -1.94
CA GLY A 114 35.16 -12.09 -3.13
C GLY A 114 34.24 -11.37 -4.12
N ASP A 115 34.82 -10.51 -4.95
CA ASP A 115 34.10 -9.63 -5.89
C ASP A 115 33.55 -10.36 -7.13
N GLY A 116 33.78 -11.67 -7.23
CA GLY A 116 33.57 -12.44 -8.46
C GLY A 116 32.92 -13.80 -8.21
N VAL A 117 31.64 -13.81 -7.81
CA VAL A 117 30.80 -14.96 -8.15
C VAL A 117 30.73 -15.02 -9.67
N GLY A 118 30.69 -16.20 -10.28
CA GLY A 118 30.66 -16.39 -11.73
C GLY A 118 29.40 -15.81 -12.41
N LEU A 119 29.24 -14.49 -12.37
CA LEU A 119 28.11 -13.73 -12.90
C LEU A 119 27.93 -13.98 -14.40
N ALA A 120 29.00 -14.35 -15.12
CA ALA A 120 28.95 -14.76 -16.52
C ALA A 120 28.07 -16.01 -16.78
N HIS A 121 27.71 -16.77 -15.75
CA HIS A 121 26.78 -17.90 -15.85
C HIS A 121 25.31 -17.52 -15.65
N PHE A 122 25.07 -16.25 -15.31
CA PHE A 122 23.75 -15.72 -15.01
C PHE A 122 23.36 -14.68 -16.04
N ARG A 123 22.06 -14.62 -16.33
CA ARG A 123 21.43 -13.54 -17.09
C ARG A 123 20.45 -12.82 -16.19
N GLU A 124 20.23 -11.56 -16.49
CA GLU A 124 19.18 -10.76 -15.85
C GLU A 124 17.82 -11.44 -16.02
N PHE A 125 17.03 -11.41 -14.96
CA PHE A 125 15.74 -12.09 -14.91
C PHE A 125 14.72 -11.30 -14.11
N SER A 126 13.64 -10.90 -14.76
CA SER A 126 12.69 -9.93 -14.20
C SER A 126 11.60 -10.50 -13.31
N SER A 127 11.42 -11.83 -13.25
CA SER A 127 10.35 -12.46 -12.46
C SER A 127 10.91 -13.36 -11.38
N VAL A 128 11.22 -12.81 -10.20
CA VAL A 128 11.69 -13.62 -9.06
C VAL A 128 10.59 -14.61 -8.64
N ARG A 129 10.96 -15.87 -8.45
CA ARG A 129 10.02 -16.90 -7.99
C ARG A 129 9.48 -16.53 -6.60
N ALA A 130 8.17 -16.73 -6.41
CA ALA A 130 7.46 -16.35 -5.19
C ALA A 130 8.03 -17.02 -3.93
N ASP A 131 8.40 -18.29 -4.03
CA ASP A 131 9.05 -19.06 -2.96
C ASP A 131 10.34 -18.37 -2.48
N HIS A 132 11.19 -17.89 -3.40
CA HIS A 132 12.41 -17.18 -3.04
C HIS A 132 12.12 -15.85 -2.35
N LEU A 133 11.16 -15.07 -2.86
CA LEU A 133 10.73 -13.82 -2.21
C LEU A 133 10.24 -14.07 -0.78
N ASN A 134 9.45 -15.11 -0.58
CA ASN A 134 8.89 -15.47 0.72
C ASN A 134 9.98 -15.95 1.70
N VAL A 135 10.94 -16.75 1.23
CA VAL A 135 12.09 -17.18 2.03
C VAL A 135 12.92 -15.99 2.51
N LEU A 136 13.22 -15.04 1.61
CA LEU A 136 13.93 -13.81 1.96
C LEU A 136 13.14 -12.97 2.97
N ALA A 137 11.83 -12.78 2.73
CA ALA A 137 10.99 -11.98 3.60
C ALA A 137 10.88 -12.57 5.01
N VAL A 138 10.69 -13.90 5.12
CA VAL A 138 10.69 -14.62 6.40
C VAL A 138 12.07 -14.56 7.07
N ALA A 139 13.16 -14.42 6.33
CA ALA A 139 14.49 -14.18 6.90
C ALA A 139 14.75 -12.70 7.28
N SER A 140 13.77 -11.81 7.07
CA SER A 140 13.87 -10.35 7.23
C SER A 140 14.86 -9.69 6.26
N PHE A 141 14.88 -10.18 5.01
CA PHE A 141 15.63 -9.62 3.89
C PHE A 141 14.71 -9.33 2.70
N ARG A 142 15.19 -8.54 1.75
CA ARG A 142 14.55 -8.37 0.43
C ARG A 142 15.59 -8.37 -0.69
N PRO A 143 15.23 -8.77 -1.92
CA PRO A 143 16.11 -8.60 -3.07
C PRO A 143 16.15 -7.14 -3.54
N ILE A 144 17.32 -6.70 -3.96
CA ILE A 144 17.55 -5.45 -4.71
C ILE A 144 17.50 -5.75 -6.21
N ILE A 145 18.21 -6.79 -6.63
CA ILE A 145 18.21 -7.29 -8.00
C ILE A 145 18.43 -8.81 -7.99
N SER A 146 17.84 -9.49 -8.96
CA SER A 146 17.93 -10.94 -9.11
C SER A 146 18.27 -11.34 -10.55
N MET A 147 19.02 -12.42 -10.66
CA MET A 147 19.48 -13.00 -11.93
C MET A 147 19.17 -14.49 -11.92
N VAL A 148 18.95 -15.06 -13.10
CA VAL A 148 18.73 -16.49 -13.26
C VAL A 148 19.86 -17.10 -14.07
N SER A 149 20.24 -18.34 -13.76
CA SER A 149 21.20 -19.05 -14.60
C SER A 149 20.65 -19.30 -16.01
N HIS A 150 21.53 -19.50 -17.00
CA HIS A 150 21.10 -19.77 -18.38
C HIS A 150 20.16 -20.97 -18.55
N ASN A 151 20.26 -21.95 -17.65
CA ASN A 151 19.42 -23.16 -17.63
C ASN A 151 18.23 -23.07 -16.65
N ASN A 152 17.98 -21.90 -16.06
CA ASN A 152 16.92 -21.64 -15.07
C ASN A 152 16.98 -22.48 -13.77
N SER A 153 18.11 -23.13 -13.48
CA SER A 153 18.28 -23.98 -12.29
C SER A 153 18.73 -23.23 -11.03
N TYR A 154 19.14 -21.97 -11.15
CA TYR A 154 19.64 -21.16 -10.04
C TYR A 154 19.09 -19.73 -10.12
N ILE A 155 18.74 -19.18 -8.97
CA ILE A 155 18.45 -17.76 -8.81
C ILE A 155 19.49 -17.16 -7.87
N LEU A 156 20.21 -16.18 -8.40
CA LEU A 156 21.15 -15.37 -7.67
C LEU A 156 20.49 -14.03 -7.35
N SER A 157 20.51 -13.61 -6.10
CA SER A 157 19.94 -12.33 -5.66
C SER A 157 20.96 -11.55 -4.86
N VAL A 158 21.10 -10.26 -5.19
CA VAL A 158 21.69 -9.28 -4.28
C VAL A 158 20.58 -8.84 -3.35
N ILE A 159 20.77 -9.05 -2.05
CA ILE A 159 19.75 -8.81 -1.04
C ILE A 159 20.24 -7.79 -0.01
N GLU A 160 19.29 -7.14 0.66
CA GLU A 160 19.55 -6.27 1.79
C GLU A 160 18.69 -6.64 3.00
N ARG A 161 19.12 -6.16 4.17
CA ARG A 161 18.31 -6.19 5.39
C ARG A 161 17.62 -4.83 5.53
N PRO A 162 16.37 -4.68 5.06
CA PRO A 162 15.70 -3.40 5.12
C PRO A 162 15.24 -3.08 6.54
N ALA A 163 14.87 -1.81 6.78
CA ALA A 163 14.37 -1.38 8.09
C ALA A 163 13.04 -2.05 8.48
N VAL A 164 12.22 -2.42 7.50
CA VAL A 164 10.94 -3.13 7.70
C VAL A 164 10.73 -4.16 6.60
N VAL A 165 10.21 -5.33 6.97
CA VAL A 165 9.76 -6.37 6.04
C VAL A 165 8.41 -6.88 6.52
N PHE A 166 7.44 -6.96 5.61
CA PHE A 166 6.23 -7.71 5.85
C PHE A 166 6.42 -9.15 5.37
N PRO A 167 6.40 -10.15 6.27
CA PRO A 167 6.38 -11.55 5.86
C PRO A 167 5.03 -11.89 5.22
N PRO A 168 4.93 -13.02 4.49
CA PRO A 168 3.64 -13.49 4.01
C PRO A 168 2.71 -13.79 5.20
N VAL A 169 1.42 -13.48 5.05
CA VAL A 169 0.43 -13.61 6.13
C VAL A 169 0.32 -15.06 6.60
N SER A 170 0.49 -16.05 5.72
CA SER A 170 0.55 -17.46 6.13
C SER A 170 1.68 -17.75 7.13
N PHE A 171 2.73 -16.94 7.24
CA PHE A 171 3.82 -17.14 8.21
C PHE A 171 3.61 -16.42 9.54
N THR A 172 2.51 -15.68 9.73
CA THR A 172 2.16 -15.10 11.03
C THR A 172 1.28 -16.08 11.82
N LEU A 173 1.63 -16.34 13.09
CA LEU A 173 0.90 -17.28 13.96
C LEU A 173 -0.35 -16.59 14.52
N PRO A 174 -1.57 -17.12 14.42
CA PRO A 174 -2.75 -16.44 15.00
C PRO A 174 -2.67 -16.33 16.52
N LEU A 175 -3.40 -15.33 17.07
CA LEU A 175 -3.50 -15.06 18.50
C LEU A 175 -3.95 -16.27 19.33
N ILE A 176 -4.75 -17.17 18.75
CA ILE A 176 -5.24 -18.38 19.39
C ILE A 176 -4.75 -19.59 18.58
N SER A 177 -3.45 -19.85 18.62
CA SER A 177 -2.88 -21.11 18.12
C SER A 177 -2.69 -22.06 19.30
N SER A 178 -3.57 -23.07 19.41
CA SER A 178 -3.19 -24.28 20.16
C SER A 178 -2.12 -25.02 19.34
N SER A 179 -0.92 -25.12 19.92
CA SER A 179 0.34 -25.74 19.46
C SER A 179 0.33 -26.81 18.34
N GLU A 180 1.44 -26.86 17.59
CA GLU A 180 1.76 -27.74 16.45
C GLU A 180 1.55 -29.25 16.66
N VAL A 181 0.95 -29.92 15.66
CA VAL A 181 1.14 -31.36 15.41
C VAL A 181 1.19 -31.63 13.89
N SER A 182 2.30 -32.20 13.41
CA SER A 182 2.35 -33.05 12.19
C SER A 182 1.95 -32.44 10.82
N GLY A 183 2.42 -31.24 10.48
CA GLY A 183 2.48 -30.81 9.07
C GLY A 183 1.14 -30.65 8.33
N ARG A 184 0.03 -30.45 9.06
CA ARG A 184 -1.24 -29.96 8.50
C ARG A 184 -1.75 -28.80 9.35
N ARG A 185 -1.84 -27.61 8.75
CA ARG A 185 -2.43 -26.40 9.32
C ARG A 185 -3.89 -26.27 8.88
N VAL A 186 -4.83 -26.34 9.82
CA VAL A 186 -6.22 -25.82 9.80
C VAL A 186 -6.62 -25.77 11.29
N ASP A 187 -7.09 -24.70 11.93
CA ASP A 187 -8.16 -23.75 11.58
C ASP A 187 -7.87 -22.41 12.33
N LEU A 188 -7.74 -21.29 11.61
CA LEU A 188 -7.17 -20.04 12.16
C LEU A 188 -8.29 -19.03 12.47
N THR A 189 -8.09 -18.14 13.45
CA THR A 189 -8.94 -16.95 13.70
C THR A 189 -8.81 -15.93 12.55
N GLU A 190 -9.31 -16.32 11.37
CA GLU A 190 -8.89 -16.09 9.97
C GLU A 190 -8.07 -14.82 9.65
N ASN A 191 -8.39 -13.66 10.23
CA ASN A 191 -7.64 -12.43 9.96
C ASN A 191 -7.42 -11.50 11.17
N ILE A 192 -7.56 -11.96 12.41
CA ILE A 192 -7.24 -11.13 13.58
C ILE A 192 -5.71 -10.91 13.67
N PRO A 193 -5.24 -9.65 13.79
CA PRO A 193 -3.81 -9.39 13.89
C PRO A 193 -3.22 -9.83 15.23
N THR A 194 -1.96 -10.23 15.19
CA THR A 194 -1.13 -10.45 16.38
C THR A 194 -0.46 -9.17 16.85
N LEU A 195 0.01 -9.16 18.10
CA LEU A 195 0.86 -8.07 18.58
C LEU A 195 2.18 -7.94 17.80
N ASN A 196 2.70 -9.03 17.22
CA ASN A 196 3.90 -8.96 16.38
C ASN A 196 3.61 -8.23 15.06
N GLU A 197 2.45 -8.43 14.47
CA GLU A 197 2.04 -7.71 13.26
C GLU A 197 1.78 -6.23 13.54
N TRP A 198 1.21 -5.89 14.69
CA TRP A 198 1.18 -4.51 15.17
C TRP A 198 2.58 -3.90 15.27
N LYS A 199 3.55 -4.62 15.84
CA LYS A 199 4.95 -4.15 15.92
C LYS A 199 5.59 -3.94 14.54
N THR A 200 5.29 -4.82 13.57
CA THR A 200 5.74 -4.63 12.18
C THR A 200 5.10 -3.39 11.56
N LEU A 201 3.79 -3.21 11.72
CA LEU A 201 3.08 -2.03 11.22
C LEU A 201 3.58 -0.74 11.88
N TRP A 202 3.77 -0.73 13.19
CA TRP A 202 4.33 0.39 13.93
C TRP A 202 5.73 0.75 13.46
N SER A 203 6.55 -0.25 13.10
CA SER A 203 7.87 -0.01 12.53
C SER A 203 7.77 0.66 11.16
N ALA A 204 6.80 0.26 10.32
CA ALA A 204 6.53 0.93 9.05
C ALA A 204 6.02 2.36 9.27
N TRP A 205 5.05 2.56 10.17
CA TRP A 205 4.51 3.86 10.53
C TRP A 205 5.59 4.80 11.03
N ASP A 206 6.43 4.34 11.97
CA ASP A 206 7.48 5.15 12.58
C ASP A 206 8.62 5.44 11.59
N LEU A 207 8.93 4.51 10.67
CA LEU A 207 9.85 4.77 9.57
C LEU A 207 9.34 5.93 8.69
N VAL A 208 8.08 5.86 8.27
CA VAL A 208 7.48 6.88 7.40
C VAL A 208 7.37 8.21 8.14
N THR A 209 6.77 8.24 9.33
CA THR A 209 6.43 9.49 10.03
C THR A 209 7.60 10.15 10.74
N LEU A 210 8.56 9.38 11.26
CA LEU A 210 9.65 9.92 12.09
C LEU A 210 11.02 9.90 11.40
N LYS A 211 11.15 9.24 10.25
CA LYS A 211 12.43 9.12 9.54
C LYS A 211 12.38 9.62 8.10
N MET A 212 11.22 9.64 7.44
CA MET A 212 11.08 10.20 6.08
C MET A 212 10.56 11.65 6.06
N ILE A 213 9.95 12.13 7.15
CA ILE A 213 9.43 13.49 7.28
C ILE A 213 10.40 14.34 8.11
N PRO A 214 11.11 15.31 7.51
CA PRO A 214 11.88 16.29 8.26
C PRO A 214 11.00 17.16 9.17
N GLN A 215 11.61 17.73 10.22
CA GLN A 215 10.91 18.57 11.21
C GLN A 215 10.17 19.74 10.54
N GLU A 216 10.81 20.39 9.56
CA GLU A 216 10.27 21.51 8.81
C GLU A 216 9.05 21.17 7.95
N MET A 217 8.82 19.88 7.65
CA MET A 217 7.68 19.42 6.87
C MET A 217 6.46 19.04 7.71
N LEU A 218 6.60 18.91 9.04
CA LEU A 218 5.51 18.46 9.91
C LEU A 218 4.25 19.33 9.76
N LEU A 219 4.41 20.64 9.62
CA LEU A 219 3.31 21.60 9.50
C LEU A 219 2.96 21.95 8.05
N GLN A 220 3.51 21.23 7.07
CA GLN A 220 3.22 21.44 5.65
C GLN A 220 2.13 20.50 5.15
N LYS A 221 1.44 20.93 4.09
CA LYS A 221 0.48 20.13 3.31
C LYS A 221 1.11 19.78 1.95
N PRO A 222 1.72 18.60 1.76
CA PRO A 222 2.23 18.18 0.45
C PRO A 222 1.13 18.09 -0.63
N ILE A 223 -0.12 17.88 -0.22
CA ILE A 223 -1.32 17.89 -1.04
C ILE A 223 -2.35 18.80 -0.36
N ASP A 224 -2.91 19.77 -1.07
CA ASP A 224 -3.84 20.75 -0.49
C ASP A 224 -5.16 20.13 0.02
N LEU A 225 -5.57 19.01 -0.58
CA LEU A 225 -6.76 18.22 -0.21
C LEU A 225 -6.56 17.33 1.03
N ARG A 226 -5.44 17.48 1.75
CA ARG A 226 -5.05 16.63 2.88
C ARG A 226 -4.58 17.49 4.04
N HIS A 227 -4.74 17.01 5.28
CA HIS A 227 -4.20 17.71 6.46
C HIS A 227 -2.66 17.79 6.43
N LYS A 228 -2.10 18.60 7.33
CA LYS A 228 -0.65 18.69 7.57
C LYS A 228 -0.08 17.31 7.96
N CYS A 229 1.19 17.05 7.65
CA CYS A 229 1.83 15.78 8.01
C CYS A 229 1.68 15.41 9.51
N LEU A 230 1.81 16.40 10.41
CA LEU A 230 1.67 16.22 11.86
C LEU A 230 0.30 15.67 12.27
N PHE A 231 -0.77 16.01 11.54
CA PHE A 231 -2.12 15.53 11.82
C PHE A 231 -2.17 14.00 11.89
N TYR A 232 -1.57 13.34 10.91
CA TYR A 232 -1.63 11.89 10.79
C TYR A 232 -0.93 11.18 11.95
N ILE A 233 0.15 11.78 12.50
CA ILE A 233 0.90 11.24 13.64
C ILE A 233 0.03 11.19 14.90
N GLY A 234 -0.87 12.18 15.09
CA GLY A 234 -1.84 12.18 16.19
C GLY A 234 -3.13 11.42 15.86
N HIS A 235 -3.56 11.42 14.61
CA HIS A 235 -4.76 10.75 14.13
C HIS A 235 -4.75 9.24 14.38
N ILE A 236 -3.67 8.56 14.00
CA ILE A 236 -3.59 7.10 14.13
C ILE A 236 -3.74 6.57 15.56
N PRO A 237 -2.97 7.05 16.55
CA PRO A 237 -3.19 6.61 17.92
C PRO A 237 -4.54 7.07 18.46
N THR A 238 -5.09 8.20 18.01
CA THR A 238 -6.41 8.68 18.48
C THR A 238 -7.52 7.76 18.02
N PHE A 239 -7.52 7.37 16.75
CA PHE A 239 -8.48 6.43 16.18
C PHE A 239 -8.45 5.08 16.93
N LEU A 240 -7.25 4.54 17.18
CA LEU A 240 -7.08 3.31 17.94
C LEU A 240 -7.61 3.46 19.39
N ASP A 241 -7.24 4.53 20.10
CA ASP A 241 -7.65 4.76 21.49
C ASP A 241 -9.17 4.87 21.66
N MET A 242 -9.82 5.59 20.74
CA MET A 242 -11.26 5.73 20.69
C MET A 242 -11.96 4.40 20.53
N LEU A 243 -11.53 3.60 19.55
CA LEU A 243 -12.18 2.33 19.25
C LEU A 243 -11.89 1.25 20.28
N LEU A 244 -10.69 1.22 20.86
CA LEU A 244 -10.41 0.39 22.03
C LEU A 244 -11.35 0.76 23.18
N SER A 245 -11.57 2.05 23.43
CA SER A 245 -12.50 2.50 24.50
C SER A 245 -13.94 2.11 24.23
N LYS A 246 -14.39 2.13 22.97
CA LYS A 246 -15.72 1.62 22.60
C LYS A 246 -15.84 0.10 22.79
N ALA A 247 -14.78 -0.66 22.50
CA ALA A 247 -14.81 -2.12 22.49
C ALA A 247 -14.64 -2.76 23.88
N VAL A 248 -13.73 -2.23 24.71
CA VAL A 248 -13.40 -2.81 26.03
C VAL A 248 -13.72 -1.87 27.19
N GLY A 249 -14.24 -0.68 26.93
CA GLY A 249 -14.45 0.36 27.93
C GLY A 249 -13.16 1.12 28.30
N GLY A 250 -13.29 2.03 29.26
CA GLY A 250 -12.20 2.90 29.72
C GLY A 250 -12.38 4.36 29.31
N SER A 251 -11.46 5.21 29.76
CA SER A 251 -11.36 6.62 29.35
C SER A 251 -10.32 6.80 28.25
N ALA A 252 -10.34 7.97 27.61
CA ALA A 252 -9.29 8.37 26.69
C ALA A 252 -7.92 8.31 27.37
N THR A 253 -6.89 7.95 26.59
CA THR A 253 -5.50 8.14 26.99
C THR A 253 -5.21 9.64 27.04
N GLU A 254 -4.48 10.12 28.06
CA GLU A 254 -4.16 11.55 28.14
C GLU A 254 -3.11 11.96 27.09
N PRO A 255 -3.24 13.13 26.44
CA PRO A 255 -4.26 14.15 26.67
C PRO A 255 -5.61 13.85 26.01
N ALA A 256 -6.70 13.82 26.78
CA ALA A 256 -8.02 13.42 26.28
C ALA A 256 -8.58 14.32 25.15
N TYR A 257 -8.15 15.58 25.07
CA TYR A 257 -8.59 16.51 24.03
C TYR A 257 -8.11 16.15 22.61
N PHE A 258 -7.16 15.21 22.48
CA PHE A 258 -6.73 14.69 21.18
C PHE A 258 -7.87 14.04 20.40
N TRP A 259 -8.87 13.48 21.08
CA TRP A 259 -10.08 12.99 20.42
C TRP A 259 -10.78 14.09 19.62
N ASN A 260 -10.72 15.36 20.01
CA ASN A 260 -11.41 16.42 19.26
C ASN A 260 -10.66 16.81 17.97
N ILE A 261 -9.34 16.94 18.07
CA ILE A 261 -8.50 17.53 17.01
C ILE A 261 -7.93 16.50 16.03
N PHE A 262 -7.97 15.20 16.39
CA PHE A 262 -7.38 14.11 15.61
C PHE A 262 -8.35 12.96 15.28
N GLU A 263 -9.62 12.98 15.68
CA GLU A 263 -10.56 11.87 15.44
C GLU A 263 -10.78 11.54 13.96
N ARG A 264 -10.97 12.55 13.10
CA ARG A 264 -11.46 12.33 11.74
C ARG A 264 -10.70 13.18 10.71
N GLY A 265 -10.18 12.49 9.69
CA GLY A 265 -9.49 13.11 8.56
C GLY A 265 -10.41 13.94 7.66
N ILE A 266 -9.81 14.58 6.66
CA ILE A 266 -10.48 15.48 5.72
C ILE A 266 -10.71 14.82 4.36
N ASP A 267 -11.88 15.07 3.78
CA ASP A 267 -12.20 14.73 2.39
C ASP A 267 -12.99 15.88 1.73
N PRO A 268 -12.29 16.88 1.17
CA PRO A 268 -12.91 17.94 0.38
C PRO A 268 -13.35 17.39 -0.97
N HIS A 269 -14.48 17.84 -1.48
CA HIS A 269 -14.85 17.54 -2.86
C HIS A 269 -13.84 18.17 -3.82
N VAL A 270 -13.29 17.37 -4.73
CA VAL A 270 -12.27 17.84 -5.67
C VAL A 270 -12.87 18.84 -6.67
N ASP A 271 -14.11 18.61 -7.14
CA ASP A 271 -14.82 19.53 -8.05
C ASP A 271 -15.48 20.71 -7.35
N ASP A 272 -15.62 20.67 -6.02
CA ASP A 272 -16.29 21.71 -5.24
C ASP A 272 -15.52 21.95 -3.93
N PRO A 273 -14.46 22.78 -3.96
CA PRO A 273 -13.64 23.04 -2.79
C PRO A 273 -14.38 23.71 -1.62
N GLU A 274 -15.60 24.24 -1.84
CA GLU A 274 -16.43 24.82 -0.78
C GLU A 274 -17.17 23.75 0.04
N TYR A 275 -17.26 22.52 -0.47
CA TYR A 275 -17.86 21.40 0.23
C TYR A 275 -16.81 20.41 0.72
N CYS A 276 -16.90 20.06 2.00
CA CYS A 276 -16.06 19.05 2.62
C CYS A 276 -16.92 18.17 3.54
N HIS A 277 -16.64 16.86 3.54
CA HIS A 277 -17.20 15.95 4.53
C HIS A 277 -16.79 16.39 5.95
N ASN A 278 -17.59 16.02 6.95
CA ASN A 278 -17.31 16.33 8.35
C ASN A 278 -15.91 15.84 8.76
N HIS A 279 -15.15 16.67 9.47
CA HIS A 279 -13.77 16.38 9.88
C HIS A 279 -13.47 17.02 11.24
N SER A 280 -12.35 16.64 11.87
CA SER A 280 -11.95 17.20 13.16
C SER A 280 -11.78 18.72 13.14
N GLU A 281 -12.09 19.34 14.28
CA GLU A 281 -11.78 20.75 14.55
C GLU A 281 -10.25 20.88 14.72
N VAL A 282 -9.54 21.12 13.63
CA VAL A 282 -8.06 21.21 13.64
C VAL A 282 -7.59 22.64 13.90
N PRO A 283 -6.43 22.84 14.55
CA PRO A 283 -5.88 24.17 14.75
C PRO A 283 -5.56 24.90 13.42
N GLU A 284 -6.03 26.14 13.29
CA GLU A 284 -5.86 26.96 12.09
C GLU A 284 -4.44 27.51 11.94
N VAL A 285 -3.81 27.88 13.05
CA VAL A 285 -2.44 28.42 13.09
C VAL A 285 -1.45 27.38 13.59
N ASP A 286 -0.19 27.51 13.15
CA ASP A 286 0.87 26.52 13.38
C ASP A 286 1.22 26.36 14.86
N GLU A 287 1.17 27.45 15.62
CA GLU A 287 1.55 27.52 17.03
C GLU A 287 0.59 26.78 17.97
N ASP A 288 -0.65 26.56 17.52
CA ASP A 288 -1.70 25.89 18.30
C ASP A 288 -1.65 24.35 18.14
N TRP A 289 -0.78 23.83 17.26
CA TRP A 289 -0.58 22.40 17.13
C TRP A 289 0.18 21.81 18.33
N PRO A 290 -0.23 20.63 18.85
CA PRO A 290 0.54 19.95 19.89
C PRO A 290 1.97 19.62 19.42
N SER A 291 2.93 19.62 20.35
CA SER A 291 4.30 19.24 20.01
C SER A 291 4.38 17.76 19.61
N LEU A 292 5.32 17.43 18.71
CA LEU A 292 5.57 16.05 18.31
C LEU A 292 5.86 15.14 19.52
N GLU A 293 6.60 15.65 20.51
CA GLU A 293 6.89 14.92 21.75
C GLU A 293 5.61 14.54 22.52
N THR A 294 4.65 15.46 22.62
CA THR A 294 3.38 15.21 23.30
C THR A 294 2.54 14.18 22.54
N ILE A 295 2.51 14.27 21.21
CA ILE A 295 1.83 13.30 20.34
C ILE A 295 2.45 11.92 20.47
N MET A 296 3.79 11.83 20.50
CA MET A 296 4.50 10.57 20.70
C MET A 296 4.22 9.94 22.07
N GLY A 297 4.17 10.74 23.14
CA GLY A 297 3.81 10.26 24.47
C GLY A 297 2.40 9.64 24.51
N PHE A 298 1.42 10.30 23.89
CA PHE A 298 0.07 9.75 23.73
C PHE A 298 0.07 8.45 22.92
N ARG A 299 0.73 8.43 21.76
CA ARG A 299 0.87 7.23 20.91
C ARG A 299 1.41 6.04 21.69
N ASP A 300 2.49 6.24 22.45
CA ASP A 300 3.13 5.17 23.21
C ASP A 300 2.22 4.66 24.34
N GLY A 301 1.44 5.54 24.97
CA GLY A 301 0.39 5.16 25.91
C GLY A 301 -0.69 4.28 25.27
N VAL A 302 -1.17 4.64 24.08
CA VAL A 302 -2.18 3.86 23.34
C VAL A 302 -1.62 2.49 22.92
N ARG A 303 -0.37 2.45 22.41
CA ARG A 303 0.31 1.19 22.06
C ARG A 303 0.50 0.28 23.26
N ALA A 304 0.83 0.83 24.43
CA ALA A 304 0.93 0.07 25.68
C ALA A 304 -0.43 -0.48 26.12
N ARG A 305 -1.51 0.31 26.01
CA ARG A 305 -2.88 -0.14 26.28
C ARG A 305 -3.30 -1.28 25.36
N LEU A 306 -2.96 -1.20 24.07
CA LEU A 306 -3.22 -2.31 23.13
C LEU A 306 -2.44 -3.56 23.54
N ALA A 307 -1.15 -3.44 23.85
CA ALA A 307 -0.34 -4.58 24.30
C ALA A 307 -0.95 -5.23 25.57
N GLN A 308 -1.42 -4.42 26.52
CA GLN A 308 -2.10 -4.91 27.71
C GLN A 308 -3.39 -5.66 27.39
N LEU A 309 -4.16 -5.23 26.38
CA LEU A 309 -5.35 -5.97 25.91
C LEU A 309 -4.98 -7.37 25.40
N TYR A 310 -3.89 -7.50 24.64
CA TYR A 310 -3.40 -8.80 24.20
C TYR A 310 -3.04 -9.71 25.40
N GLU A 311 -2.31 -9.19 26.39
CA GLU A 311 -1.99 -9.94 27.62
C GLU A 311 -3.24 -10.32 28.44
N ASP A 312 -4.22 -9.42 28.52
CA ASP A 312 -5.49 -9.67 29.21
C ASP A 312 -6.30 -10.76 28.50
N ILE A 313 -6.26 -10.82 27.17
CA ILE A 313 -6.89 -11.90 26.38
C ILE A 313 -6.17 -13.23 26.62
N GLU A 314 -4.84 -13.26 26.53
CA GLU A 314 -4.03 -14.47 26.71
C GLU A 314 -4.15 -15.04 28.13
N SER A 315 -4.22 -14.18 29.16
CA SER A 315 -4.41 -14.58 30.55
C SER A 315 -5.85 -14.96 30.90
N GLY A 316 -6.82 -14.71 30.00
CA GLY A 316 -8.24 -14.95 30.23
C GLY A 316 -8.94 -13.89 31.09
N LYS A 317 -8.26 -12.78 31.41
CA LYS A 317 -8.86 -11.62 32.11
C LYS A 317 -9.88 -10.90 31.24
N GLN A 318 -9.66 -10.86 29.93
CA GLN A 318 -10.57 -10.30 28.93
C GLN A 318 -10.98 -11.39 27.93
N ALA A 319 -12.27 -11.60 27.74
CA ALA A 319 -12.75 -12.51 26.70
C ALA A 319 -12.62 -11.85 25.32
N LEU A 320 -12.11 -12.58 24.32
CA LEU A 320 -12.11 -12.14 22.92
C LEU A 320 -13.52 -12.30 22.32
N THR A 321 -14.23 -11.17 22.15
CA THR A 321 -15.53 -11.10 21.47
C THR A 321 -15.34 -10.74 19.99
N ARG A 322 -16.38 -10.93 19.18
CA ARG A 322 -16.42 -10.44 17.79
C ARG A 322 -16.18 -8.94 17.70
N ASN A 323 -16.76 -8.15 18.61
CA ASN A 323 -16.56 -6.71 18.66
C ASN A 323 -15.08 -6.33 18.91
N ILE A 324 -14.39 -7.02 19.83
CA ILE A 324 -12.95 -6.81 20.08
C ILE A 324 -12.14 -7.24 18.86
N ALA A 325 -12.43 -8.42 18.30
CA ALA A 325 -11.76 -8.92 17.10
C ALA A 325 -11.89 -7.96 15.90
N ARG A 326 -13.12 -7.49 15.60
CA ARG A 326 -13.39 -6.46 14.59
C ARG A 326 -12.59 -5.20 14.85
N THR A 327 -12.57 -4.72 16.11
CA THR A 327 -11.82 -3.53 16.49
C THR A 327 -10.33 -3.68 16.18
N LEU A 328 -9.73 -4.83 16.52
CA LEU A 328 -8.32 -5.11 16.23
C LEU A 328 -8.04 -5.16 14.72
N VAL A 329 -8.91 -5.80 13.94
CA VAL A 329 -8.76 -5.88 12.48
C VAL A 329 -8.89 -4.49 11.85
N MET A 330 -9.98 -3.80 12.14
CA MET A 330 -10.31 -2.49 11.56
C MET A 330 -9.26 -1.44 11.92
N THR A 331 -8.77 -1.39 13.16
CA THR A 331 -7.77 -0.39 13.57
C THR A 331 -6.39 -0.65 12.95
N LEU A 332 -6.01 -1.92 12.76
CA LEU A 332 -4.77 -2.28 12.06
C LEU A 332 -4.87 -1.93 10.57
N GLU A 333 -5.97 -2.30 9.92
CA GLU A 333 -6.21 -2.00 8.52
C GLU A 333 -6.31 -0.48 8.27
N HIS A 334 -6.92 0.27 9.18
CA HIS A 334 -6.95 1.74 9.16
C HIS A 334 -5.55 2.35 9.20
N GLU A 335 -4.70 1.95 10.15
CA GLU A 335 -3.31 2.41 10.20
C GLU A 335 -2.55 2.03 8.92
N GLY A 336 -2.80 0.84 8.35
CA GLY A 336 -2.28 0.41 7.05
C GLY A 336 -2.68 1.33 5.89
N PHE A 337 -3.96 1.69 5.75
CA PHE A 337 -4.43 2.63 4.74
C PHE A 337 -3.81 4.03 4.91
N HIS A 338 -3.55 4.45 6.15
CA HIS A 338 -2.91 5.73 6.41
C HIS A 338 -1.41 5.73 6.15
N VAL A 339 -0.71 4.59 6.28
CA VAL A 339 0.66 4.47 5.75
C VAL A 339 0.63 4.76 4.25
N GLU A 340 -0.29 4.12 3.53
CA GLU A 340 -0.45 4.29 2.09
C GLU A 340 -0.81 5.75 1.71
N THR A 341 -1.71 6.36 2.46
CA THR A 341 -2.11 7.76 2.29
C THR A 341 -0.97 8.73 2.49
N LEU A 342 -0.23 8.58 3.59
CA LEU A 342 0.87 9.46 3.89
C LEU A 342 1.96 9.32 2.82
N LEU A 343 2.20 8.12 2.31
CA LEU A 343 3.18 7.93 1.25
C LEU A 343 2.81 8.65 -0.05
N TYR A 344 1.54 8.63 -0.50
CA TYR A 344 1.22 9.38 -1.73
C TYR A 344 1.28 10.90 -1.51
N MET A 345 1.18 11.38 -0.27
CA MET A 345 1.44 12.77 0.07
C MET A 345 2.95 13.06 -0.02
N LEU A 346 3.77 12.23 0.61
CA LEU A 346 5.20 12.44 0.73
C LEU A 346 5.93 12.34 -0.62
N ILE A 347 5.48 11.48 -1.54
CA ILE A 347 6.09 11.39 -2.87
C ILE A 347 6.02 12.72 -3.65
N GLN A 348 5.05 13.60 -3.35
CA GLN A 348 4.93 14.93 -3.97
C GLN A 348 6.06 15.88 -3.57
N ARG A 349 6.83 15.54 -2.53
CA ARG A 349 7.96 16.30 -2.02
C ARG A 349 9.25 15.49 -1.99
N ALA A 350 9.28 14.32 -2.62
CA ALA A 350 10.51 13.55 -2.79
C ALA A 350 11.53 14.40 -3.55
N GLY A 351 12.74 14.54 -3.01
CA GLY A 351 13.81 15.35 -3.59
C GLY A 351 13.78 16.85 -3.28
N THR A 352 12.67 17.36 -2.74
CA THR A 352 12.54 18.75 -2.32
C THR A 352 12.18 18.91 -0.84
N GLY A 353 12.02 17.80 -0.11
CA GLY A 353 11.74 17.78 1.31
C GLY A 353 11.68 16.36 1.89
N THR A 354 10.87 15.48 1.33
CA THR A 354 10.74 14.09 1.81
C THR A 354 12.07 13.36 1.63
N LEU A 355 12.50 12.69 2.71
CA LEU A 355 13.71 11.86 2.70
C LEU A 355 13.39 10.46 2.18
N PRO A 356 14.33 9.81 1.45
CA PRO A 356 14.16 8.42 1.03
C PRO A 356 14.03 7.49 2.24
N PRO A 357 13.36 6.33 2.09
CA PRO A 357 13.13 5.40 3.17
C PRO A 357 14.46 4.89 3.75
N PRO A 358 14.83 5.25 4.99
CA PRO A 358 16.13 4.88 5.52
C PRO A 358 16.21 3.37 5.76
N GLY A 359 17.41 2.82 5.55
CA GLY A 359 17.64 1.38 5.62
C GLY A 359 17.20 0.62 4.36
N PHE A 360 16.75 1.30 3.31
CA PHE A 360 16.55 0.72 1.99
C PHE A 360 17.56 1.32 1.01
N MET A 361 18.26 0.48 0.25
CA MET A 361 19.15 0.95 -0.81
C MET A 361 18.34 1.62 -1.92
N ILE A 362 18.94 2.65 -2.51
CA ILE A 362 18.45 3.25 -3.76
C ILE A 362 18.51 2.14 -4.83
N PRO A 363 17.42 1.89 -5.57
CA PRO A 363 17.41 0.87 -6.61
C PRO A 363 18.45 1.19 -7.70
N PRO A 364 19.18 0.19 -8.23
CA PRO A 364 20.05 0.36 -9.39
C PRO A 364 19.17 0.46 -10.65
N TRP A 365 18.61 1.64 -10.88
CA TRP A 365 17.55 1.90 -11.85
C TRP A 365 17.90 1.45 -13.26
N LYS A 366 19.10 1.72 -13.76
CA LYS A 366 19.52 1.29 -15.09
C LYS A 366 19.57 -0.23 -15.22
N ALA A 367 20.14 -0.92 -14.24
CA ALA A 367 20.20 -2.39 -14.26
C ALA A 367 18.80 -3.01 -14.17
N LEU A 368 17.92 -2.44 -13.35
CA LEU A 368 16.53 -2.87 -13.26
C LEU A 368 15.76 -2.58 -14.57
N ALA A 369 15.99 -1.43 -15.20
CA ALA A 369 15.37 -1.08 -16.47
C ALA A 369 15.82 -2.02 -17.60
N GLU A 370 17.12 -2.39 -17.66
CA GLU A 370 17.62 -3.39 -18.60
C GLU A 370 17.00 -4.78 -18.34
N GLN A 371 16.92 -5.20 -17.07
CA GLN A 371 16.26 -6.44 -16.67
C GLN A 371 14.77 -6.44 -17.08
N TRP A 372 14.05 -5.34 -16.85
CA TRP A 372 12.64 -5.20 -17.19
C TRP A 372 12.39 -5.19 -18.70
N LYS A 373 13.27 -4.56 -19.48
CA LYS A 373 13.22 -4.57 -20.94
C LYS A 373 13.33 -5.98 -21.53
N ASN A 374 14.02 -6.87 -20.82
CA ASN A 374 14.18 -8.27 -21.18
C ASN A 374 13.02 -9.17 -20.69
N THR A 375 12.01 -8.61 -20.01
CA THR A 375 10.80 -9.36 -19.62
C THR A 375 10.04 -9.78 -20.85
N PRO A 376 9.62 -11.05 -20.97
CA PRO A 376 8.78 -11.48 -22.08
C PRO A 376 7.50 -10.64 -22.18
N LEU A 377 6.97 -10.54 -23.39
CA LEU A 377 5.63 -10.01 -23.62
C LEU A 377 4.62 -11.17 -23.60
N PRO A 378 3.36 -10.93 -23.20
CA PRO A 378 2.31 -11.92 -23.35
C PRO A 378 2.15 -12.30 -24.83
N ALA A 379 1.77 -13.55 -25.10
CA ALA A 379 1.63 -14.06 -26.48
C ALA A 379 0.55 -13.31 -27.29
N THR A 380 -0.44 -12.75 -26.59
CA THR A 380 -1.49 -11.89 -27.14
C THR A 380 -1.51 -10.56 -26.36
N PRO A 381 -2.01 -9.45 -26.93
CA PRO A 381 -2.16 -8.21 -26.17
C PRO A 381 -3.28 -8.30 -25.11
N THR A 382 -4.26 -9.16 -25.36
CA THR A 382 -5.49 -9.28 -24.56
C THR A 382 -5.86 -10.73 -24.28
N VAL A 383 -6.70 -10.93 -23.27
CA VAL A 383 -7.36 -12.21 -22.94
C VAL A 383 -8.87 -12.06 -23.00
N ILE A 384 -9.58 -13.12 -23.40
CA ILE A 384 -11.04 -13.20 -23.26
C ILE A 384 -11.33 -13.91 -21.94
N ILE A 385 -12.19 -13.32 -21.13
CA ILE A 385 -12.59 -13.84 -19.82
C ILE A 385 -14.12 -13.75 -19.69
N GLY A 386 -14.70 -14.67 -18.93
CA GLY A 386 -16.15 -14.82 -18.87
C GLY A 386 -16.75 -15.52 -20.10
N PRO A 387 -18.08 -15.70 -20.14
CA PRO A 387 -19.02 -15.31 -19.10
C PRO A 387 -18.84 -16.16 -17.84
N ALA A 388 -19.06 -15.58 -16.67
CA ALA A 388 -18.87 -16.26 -15.39
C ALA A 388 -19.90 -15.79 -14.36
N THR A 389 -20.14 -16.63 -13.37
CA THR A 389 -20.84 -16.24 -12.14
C THR A 389 -19.82 -16.12 -11.03
N LEU A 390 -19.79 -14.95 -10.41
CA LEU A 390 -18.82 -14.55 -9.40
C LEU A 390 -19.53 -14.35 -8.06
N THR A 391 -18.90 -14.78 -6.97
CA THR A 391 -19.33 -14.44 -5.61
C THR A 391 -18.46 -13.30 -5.08
N MET A 392 -19.04 -12.16 -4.76
CA MET A 392 -18.33 -10.99 -4.22
C MET A 392 -18.71 -10.76 -2.76
N GLY A 393 -17.81 -10.12 -2.00
CA GLY A 393 -18.01 -9.86 -0.58
C GLY A 393 -17.96 -11.10 0.31
N HIS A 394 -18.29 -10.91 1.59
CA HIS A 394 -18.39 -11.96 2.61
C HIS A 394 -19.53 -11.67 3.59
N ASN A 395 -19.79 -12.58 4.54
CA ASN A 395 -20.87 -12.44 5.51
C ASN A 395 -20.32 -12.03 6.88
N ASP A 396 -20.08 -10.73 7.04
CA ASP A 396 -19.52 -10.16 8.26
C ASP A 396 -20.23 -8.86 8.68
N SER A 397 -21.52 -8.96 9.01
CA SER A 397 -22.25 -7.79 9.51
C SER A 397 -21.85 -7.46 10.94
N GLU A 398 -21.41 -6.21 11.19
CA GLU A 398 -21.14 -5.72 12.55
C GLU A 398 -22.38 -5.83 13.48
N ALA A 399 -23.59 -5.79 12.93
CA ALA A 399 -24.81 -5.95 13.72
C ALA A 399 -24.85 -7.28 14.48
N ASP A 400 -24.21 -8.32 13.95
CA ASP A 400 -24.15 -9.65 14.56
C ASP A 400 -23.17 -9.72 15.75
N ASP A 401 -22.23 -8.78 15.87
CA ASP A 401 -21.20 -8.81 16.92
C ASP A 401 -21.77 -8.71 18.35
N THR A 402 -22.97 -8.13 18.47
CA THR A 402 -23.67 -7.95 19.76
C THR A 402 -24.77 -8.98 20.00
N VAL A 403 -25.06 -9.85 19.02
CA VAL A 403 -26.04 -10.92 19.16
C VAL A 403 -25.44 -12.01 20.05
N ALA A 404 -26.13 -12.38 21.13
CA ALA A 404 -25.61 -13.31 22.14
C ALA A 404 -25.15 -14.67 21.57
N GLU A 405 -25.77 -15.14 20.49
CA GLU A 405 -25.36 -16.37 19.80
C GLU A 405 -23.99 -16.24 19.11
N PHE A 406 -23.67 -15.07 18.55
CA PHE A 406 -22.50 -14.84 17.72
C PHE A 406 -21.35 -14.16 18.45
N GLN A 407 -21.63 -13.42 19.53
CA GLN A 407 -20.70 -12.56 20.25
C GLN A 407 -19.31 -13.20 20.53
N TYR A 408 -19.26 -14.50 20.82
CA TYR A 408 -18.03 -15.23 21.12
C TYR A 408 -17.58 -16.21 20.03
N LYS A 409 -18.30 -16.28 18.89
CA LYS A 409 -17.97 -17.13 17.74
C LYS A 409 -16.92 -16.43 16.85
N VAL A 410 -15.69 -16.38 17.33
CA VAL A 410 -14.56 -15.68 16.69
C VAL A 410 -13.68 -16.62 15.84
N SER A 411 -13.57 -17.89 16.23
CA SER A 411 -12.78 -18.89 15.49
C SER A 411 -13.42 -19.19 14.13
N GLY A 412 -12.61 -19.21 13.07
CA GLY A 412 -13.07 -19.45 11.70
C GLY A 412 -13.95 -18.33 11.12
N HIS A 413 -13.86 -17.11 11.66
CA HIS A 413 -14.64 -15.96 11.21
C HIS A 413 -13.72 -14.86 10.67
N GLU A 414 -13.88 -14.51 9.40
CA GLU A 414 -13.23 -13.37 8.76
C GLU A 414 -13.96 -12.06 9.07
N PHE A 415 -13.22 -11.05 9.52
CA PHE A 415 -13.74 -9.70 9.76
C PHE A 415 -13.38 -8.75 8.60
N GLY A 416 -14.23 -7.82 8.24
CA GLY A 416 -13.98 -6.83 7.18
C GLY A 416 -14.70 -5.51 7.41
N TRP A 417 -14.56 -4.63 6.43
CA TRP A 417 -15.28 -3.36 6.38
C TRP A 417 -16.74 -3.57 6.00
N ASP A 418 -17.61 -2.65 6.40
CA ASP A 418 -19.06 -2.74 6.15
C ASP A 418 -19.39 -2.86 4.65
N ASN A 419 -18.64 -2.16 3.78
CA ASN A 419 -18.80 -2.18 2.33
C ASN A 419 -18.44 -3.52 1.66
N GLU A 420 -17.83 -4.45 2.38
CA GLU A 420 -17.48 -5.79 1.91
C GLU A 420 -18.63 -6.80 2.13
N SER A 421 -19.64 -6.42 2.91
CA SER A 421 -20.74 -7.28 3.36
C SER A 421 -22.12 -6.76 2.91
N PRO A 422 -23.07 -7.63 2.54
CA PRO A 422 -22.99 -9.10 2.58
C PRO A 422 -22.38 -9.70 1.30
N LEU A 423 -22.23 -11.03 1.34
CA LEU A 423 -21.89 -11.83 0.18
C LEU A 423 -22.99 -11.73 -0.88
N ARG A 424 -22.59 -11.48 -2.13
CA ARG A 424 -23.49 -11.30 -3.28
C ARG A 424 -23.02 -12.10 -4.48
N VAL A 425 -23.97 -12.62 -5.25
CA VAL A 425 -23.70 -13.36 -6.50
C VAL A 425 -23.97 -12.46 -7.68
N VAL A 426 -22.96 -12.29 -8.55
CA VAL A 426 -23.01 -11.39 -9.71
C VAL A 426 -22.70 -12.18 -10.97
N HIS A 427 -23.40 -11.89 -12.06
CA HIS A 427 -23.10 -12.44 -13.38
C HIS A 427 -22.22 -11.46 -14.16
N VAL A 428 -21.16 -11.97 -14.77
CA VAL A 428 -20.23 -11.21 -15.61
C VAL A 428 -20.30 -11.79 -17.01
N ASN A 429 -20.59 -10.95 -18.01
CA ASN A 429 -20.58 -11.36 -19.41
C ASN A 429 -19.16 -11.67 -19.88
N ALA A 430 -19.04 -12.26 -21.06
CA ALA A 430 -17.72 -12.38 -21.70
C ALA A 430 -17.22 -11.00 -22.10
N PHE A 431 -15.97 -10.70 -21.81
CA PHE A 431 -15.30 -9.48 -22.24
C PHE A 431 -13.85 -9.77 -22.59
N LYS A 432 -13.21 -8.82 -23.28
CA LYS A 432 -11.78 -8.86 -23.60
C LYS A 432 -11.05 -7.87 -22.71
N ALA A 433 -9.92 -8.25 -22.12
CA ALA A 433 -9.12 -7.40 -21.26
C ALA A 433 -7.67 -7.31 -21.72
N ASP A 434 -7.06 -6.14 -21.63
CA ASP A 434 -5.60 -6.01 -21.74
C ASP A 434 -4.93 -6.80 -20.61
N TRP A 435 -3.86 -7.54 -20.93
CA TRP A 435 -3.13 -8.34 -19.94
C TRP A 435 -2.48 -7.51 -18.84
N ARG A 436 -2.13 -6.24 -19.11
CA ARG A 436 -1.39 -5.37 -18.19
C ARG A 436 -2.11 -4.03 -18.04
N PRO A 437 -1.99 -3.35 -16.88
CA PRO A 437 -2.46 -1.98 -16.72
C PRO A 437 -1.78 -1.03 -17.72
N ILE A 438 -2.40 0.12 -17.96
CA ILE A 438 -1.87 1.20 -18.79
C ILE A 438 -0.49 1.60 -18.26
N ARG A 439 0.51 1.65 -19.14
CA ARG A 439 1.90 1.95 -18.76
C ARG A 439 2.24 3.43 -18.92
N ASN A 440 3.25 3.90 -18.19
CA ASN A 440 3.74 5.27 -18.32
C ASN A 440 4.13 5.63 -19.76
N GLY A 441 4.83 4.72 -20.47
CA GLY A 441 5.29 4.98 -21.83
C GLY A 441 4.15 5.18 -22.84
N GLU A 442 3.14 4.31 -22.84
CA GLU A 442 2.01 4.43 -23.78
C GLU A 442 1.14 5.65 -23.47
N PHE A 443 0.99 6.00 -22.19
CA PHE A 443 0.28 7.22 -21.84
C PHE A 443 1.07 8.49 -22.17
N LYS A 444 2.41 8.46 -22.11
CA LYS A 444 3.23 9.60 -22.54
C LYS A 444 3.01 9.89 -24.01
N ASP A 445 2.97 8.85 -24.85
CA ASP A 445 2.68 9.01 -26.28
C ASP A 445 1.28 9.58 -26.52
N PHE A 446 0.28 9.12 -25.75
CA PHE A 446 -1.07 9.68 -25.78
C PHE A 446 -1.11 11.14 -25.33
N TRP A 447 -0.52 11.48 -24.19
CA TRP A 447 -0.47 12.85 -23.63
C TRP A 447 0.20 13.84 -24.59
N GLN A 448 1.24 13.41 -25.32
CA GLN A 448 1.91 14.23 -26.34
C GLN A 448 1.12 14.30 -27.67
N GLY A 449 0.28 13.30 -27.93
CA GLY A 449 -0.49 13.12 -29.16
C GLY A 449 -1.99 13.44 -29.00
N GLU A 450 -2.84 12.42 -29.12
CA GLU A 450 -4.31 12.55 -29.13
C GLU A 450 -4.88 13.11 -27.82
N GLY A 451 -4.24 12.84 -26.69
CA GLY A 451 -4.61 13.36 -25.37
C GLY A 451 -4.14 14.79 -25.10
N LYS A 452 -3.44 15.43 -26.04
CA LYS A 452 -2.90 16.78 -25.86
C LYS A 452 -4.04 17.77 -25.61
N ASN A 453 -3.95 18.50 -24.49
CA ASN A 453 -4.98 19.42 -23.98
C ASN A 453 -6.27 18.75 -23.48
N ALA A 454 -6.40 17.43 -23.58
CA ALA A 454 -7.54 16.68 -23.06
C ALA A 454 -7.27 16.10 -21.66
N VAL A 455 -6.02 15.76 -21.37
CA VAL A 455 -5.58 15.25 -20.07
C VAL A 455 -4.45 16.10 -19.50
N SER A 456 -4.36 16.13 -18.17
CA SER A 456 -3.32 16.86 -17.46
C SER A 456 -2.00 16.07 -17.41
N LEU A 457 -0.90 16.72 -17.00
CA LEU A 457 0.30 15.97 -16.62
C LEU A 457 -0.03 15.16 -15.35
N PRO A 458 0.12 13.82 -15.36
CA PRO A 458 -0.15 13.00 -14.18
C PRO A 458 0.61 13.49 -12.95
N LYS A 459 -0.01 13.51 -11.76
CA LYS A 459 0.65 13.97 -10.52
C LYS A 459 1.78 13.05 -10.05
N SER A 460 1.83 11.83 -10.57
CA SER A 460 2.94 10.88 -10.42
C SER A 460 4.16 11.24 -11.26
N TRP A 461 4.04 12.20 -12.18
CA TRP A 461 5.13 12.70 -13.03
C TRP A 461 5.54 14.10 -12.60
N GLU A 462 6.70 14.53 -13.07
CA GLU A 462 7.13 15.92 -13.07
C GLU A 462 7.97 16.23 -14.30
N VAL A 463 8.13 17.52 -14.60
CA VAL A 463 9.00 17.98 -15.69
C VAL A 463 10.21 18.66 -15.07
N VAL A 464 11.39 18.10 -15.32
CA VAL A 464 12.68 18.65 -14.86
C VAL A 464 13.46 19.09 -16.09
N GLY A 465 13.60 20.41 -16.28
CA GLY A 465 14.08 20.95 -17.55
C GLY A 465 13.09 20.65 -18.68
N ASP A 466 13.54 19.90 -19.69
CA ASP A 466 12.70 19.46 -20.83
C ASP A 466 12.32 17.96 -20.74
N GLU A 467 12.68 17.28 -19.66
CA GLU A 467 12.47 15.84 -19.51
C GLU A 467 11.29 15.52 -18.60
N VAL A 468 10.49 14.54 -19.02
CA VAL A 468 9.41 13.96 -18.20
C VAL A 468 10.03 12.90 -17.29
N MET A 469 9.89 13.11 -15.99
CA MET A 469 10.39 12.23 -14.94
C MET A 469 9.23 11.59 -14.18
N ILE A 470 9.46 10.41 -13.63
CA ILE A 470 8.52 9.70 -12.76
C ILE A 470 8.94 9.90 -11.32
N LYS A 471 8.05 10.36 -10.46
CA LYS A 471 8.34 10.53 -9.04
C LYS A 471 8.52 9.17 -8.38
N THR A 472 9.51 9.05 -7.51
CA THR A 472 9.69 7.91 -6.60
C THR A 472 10.04 8.42 -5.21
N MET A 473 9.99 7.57 -4.19
CA MET A 473 10.48 7.94 -2.85
C MET A 473 12.00 8.23 -2.79
N TYR A 474 12.73 7.86 -3.85
CA TYR A 474 14.15 8.13 -4.00
C TYR A 474 14.43 9.39 -4.85
N GLY A 475 13.39 10.15 -5.21
CA GLY A 475 13.47 11.28 -6.15
C GLY A 475 12.94 10.93 -7.55
N PRO A 476 12.87 11.91 -8.46
CA PRO A 476 12.48 11.69 -9.85
C PRO A 476 13.45 10.74 -10.56
N VAL A 477 12.91 9.81 -11.35
CA VAL A 477 13.67 8.94 -12.24
C VAL A 477 13.28 9.18 -13.71
N PRO A 478 14.19 9.00 -14.67
CA PRO A 478 13.87 9.14 -16.08
C PRO A 478 12.71 8.24 -16.53
N MET A 479 11.86 8.77 -17.42
CA MET A 479 10.79 7.99 -18.06
C MET A 479 11.30 6.68 -18.67
N GLU A 480 12.52 6.65 -19.22
CA GLU A 480 13.09 5.44 -19.82
C GLU A 480 13.22 4.26 -18.83
N TYR A 481 13.41 4.53 -17.53
CA TYR A 481 13.52 3.49 -16.49
C TYR A 481 12.15 2.98 -16.05
N ALA A 482 11.15 3.86 -16.07
CA ALA A 482 9.82 3.61 -15.52
C ALA A 482 8.72 3.49 -16.59
N GLN A 483 9.05 3.52 -17.88
CA GLN A 483 8.11 3.47 -19.01
C GLN A 483 7.21 2.22 -19.01
N HIS A 484 7.67 1.12 -18.41
CA HIS A 484 6.94 -0.15 -18.34
C HIS A 484 6.14 -0.32 -17.05
N TRP A 485 6.26 0.61 -16.10
CA TRP A 485 5.46 0.59 -14.88
C TRP A 485 4.01 0.99 -15.17
N PRO A 486 3.06 0.49 -14.38
CA PRO A 486 1.69 1.02 -14.39
C PRO A 486 1.68 2.53 -14.17
N LEU A 487 0.90 3.24 -14.99
CA LEU A 487 0.63 4.65 -14.81
C LEU A 487 -0.27 4.86 -13.59
N LEU A 488 0.10 5.82 -12.74
CA LEU A 488 -0.74 6.31 -11.66
C LEU A 488 -1.39 7.64 -12.08
N ALA A 489 -2.72 7.66 -12.17
CA ALA A 489 -3.49 8.82 -12.62
C ALA A 489 -4.94 8.75 -12.11
N SER A 490 -5.69 9.85 -12.27
CA SER A 490 -7.12 9.90 -11.95
C SER A 490 -7.93 8.96 -12.84
N TYR A 491 -9.13 8.59 -12.40
CA TYR A 491 -10.09 7.82 -13.20
C TYR A 491 -10.39 8.52 -14.53
N ASP A 492 -10.54 9.85 -14.52
CA ASP A 492 -10.90 10.64 -15.70
C ASP A 492 -9.82 10.57 -16.78
N ASP A 493 -8.55 10.78 -16.41
CA ASP A 493 -7.42 10.74 -17.34
C ASP A 493 -7.25 9.32 -17.95
N LEU A 494 -7.44 8.29 -17.12
CA LEU A 494 -7.36 6.88 -17.56
C LEU A 494 -8.55 6.47 -18.42
N THR A 495 -9.73 7.02 -18.16
CA THR A 495 -10.94 6.82 -18.98
C THR A 495 -10.76 7.46 -20.35
N ALA A 496 -10.22 8.68 -20.42
CA ALA A 496 -9.91 9.35 -21.67
C ALA A 496 -8.92 8.51 -22.53
N PHE A 497 -7.88 7.96 -21.90
CA PHE A 497 -6.95 7.04 -22.58
C PHE A 497 -7.65 5.76 -23.05
N ALA A 498 -8.46 5.14 -22.19
CA ALA A 498 -9.19 3.90 -22.53
C ALA A 498 -10.11 4.11 -23.74
N HIS A 499 -10.81 5.23 -23.80
CA HIS A 499 -11.67 5.60 -24.93
C HIS A 499 -10.89 5.81 -26.22
N ALA A 500 -9.75 6.52 -26.16
CA ALA A 500 -8.87 6.70 -27.32
C ALA A 500 -8.32 5.36 -27.84
N LYS A 501 -8.08 4.40 -26.95
CA LYS A 501 -7.70 3.02 -27.29
C LYS A 501 -8.87 2.17 -27.82
N GLY A 502 -10.10 2.70 -27.82
CA GLY A 502 -11.31 2.02 -28.28
C GLY A 502 -11.91 1.05 -27.26
N GLY A 503 -11.59 1.20 -25.98
CA GLY A 503 -12.15 0.42 -24.87
C GLY A 503 -12.69 1.30 -23.75
N ARG A 504 -12.78 0.71 -22.55
CA ARG A 504 -13.27 1.35 -21.32
C ARG A 504 -12.50 0.81 -20.10
N LEU A 505 -12.70 1.42 -18.95
CA LEU A 505 -12.29 0.81 -17.67
C LEU A 505 -13.28 -0.31 -17.27
N PRO A 506 -12.82 -1.38 -16.59
CA PRO A 506 -13.67 -2.49 -16.17
C PRO A 506 -14.70 -2.05 -15.14
N THR A 507 -15.81 -2.77 -15.03
CA THR A 507 -16.68 -2.71 -13.84
C THR A 507 -16.02 -3.47 -12.68
N GLU A 508 -16.47 -3.22 -11.44
CA GLU A 508 -15.98 -3.93 -10.25
C GLU A 508 -16.05 -5.47 -10.40
N PRO A 509 -17.15 -6.08 -10.88
CA PRO A 509 -17.21 -7.53 -11.09
C PRO A 509 -16.27 -8.05 -12.19
N GLU A 510 -16.08 -7.30 -13.28
CA GLU A 510 -15.15 -7.65 -14.36
C GLU A 510 -13.70 -7.66 -13.86
N LEU A 511 -13.30 -6.60 -13.16
CA LEU A 511 -11.95 -6.52 -12.60
C LEU A 511 -11.73 -7.61 -11.54
N ARG A 512 -12.71 -7.84 -10.65
CA ARG A 512 -12.62 -8.92 -9.64
C ARG A 512 -12.48 -10.30 -10.28
N LEU A 513 -13.20 -10.57 -11.39
CA LEU A 513 -13.07 -11.83 -12.13
C LEU A 513 -11.66 -11.98 -12.71
N LEU A 514 -11.10 -10.92 -13.28
CA LEU A 514 -9.74 -10.93 -13.81
C LEU A 514 -8.69 -11.17 -12.71
N LEU A 515 -8.81 -10.45 -11.58
CA LEU A 515 -7.92 -10.62 -10.44
C LEU A 515 -8.04 -12.02 -9.82
N ASP A 516 -9.25 -12.58 -9.68
CA ASP A 516 -9.45 -13.95 -9.18
C ASP A 516 -8.79 -15.01 -10.08
N THR A 517 -8.76 -14.75 -11.38
CA THR A 517 -8.26 -15.70 -12.36
C THR A 517 -6.74 -15.64 -12.47
N TYR A 518 -6.18 -14.44 -12.49
CA TYR A 518 -4.79 -14.22 -12.91
C TYR A 518 -3.89 -13.56 -11.86
N ASP A 519 -4.42 -12.86 -10.86
CA ASP A 519 -3.55 -12.22 -9.87
C ASP A 519 -2.90 -13.26 -8.94
N VAL A 520 -1.63 -13.04 -8.64
CA VAL A 520 -0.83 -13.98 -7.81
C VAL A 520 -0.88 -13.63 -6.33
N GLY A 521 -1.34 -12.43 -5.96
CA GLY A 521 -1.33 -11.94 -4.58
C GLY A 521 0.07 -11.81 -3.98
N HIS A 522 0.13 -11.31 -2.74
CA HIS A 522 1.42 -11.12 -2.04
C HIS A 522 2.21 -12.44 -1.94
N GLU A 523 1.56 -13.52 -1.53
CA GLU A 523 2.23 -14.83 -1.38
C GLU A 523 2.75 -15.40 -2.71
N GLY A 524 2.06 -15.13 -3.82
CA GLY A 524 2.47 -15.56 -5.15
C GLY A 524 3.44 -14.61 -5.86
N GLY A 525 3.98 -13.61 -5.17
CA GLY A 525 5.05 -12.76 -5.72
C GLY A 525 4.64 -11.35 -6.13
N ALA A 526 3.39 -10.92 -5.89
CA ALA A 526 2.95 -9.56 -6.23
C ALA A 526 3.77 -8.47 -5.49
N ASN A 527 3.91 -7.30 -6.12
CA ASN A 527 4.65 -6.17 -5.56
C ASN A 527 3.77 -5.43 -4.54
N VAL A 528 3.77 -5.91 -3.30
CA VAL A 528 2.91 -5.46 -2.19
C VAL A 528 3.72 -5.49 -0.89
N GLY A 529 3.41 -4.63 0.07
CA GLY A 529 4.02 -4.64 1.40
C GLY A 529 5.48 -4.19 1.41
N PHE A 530 5.80 -3.17 0.60
CA PHE A 530 7.14 -2.58 0.47
C PHE A 530 8.22 -3.57 -0.01
N ARG A 531 7.84 -4.57 -0.81
CA ARG A 531 8.81 -5.35 -1.58
C ARG A 531 9.69 -4.44 -2.43
N ASN A 532 9.07 -3.45 -3.04
CA ASN A 532 9.70 -2.28 -3.64
C ASN A 532 8.98 -1.03 -3.14
N TRP A 533 9.69 0.09 -3.12
CA TRP A 533 9.14 1.43 -2.80
C TRP A 533 8.69 2.20 -4.05
N HIS A 534 8.37 1.46 -5.10
CA HIS A 534 7.92 1.96 -6.39
C HIS A 534 7.13 0.85 -7.12
N PRO A 535 6.29 1.20 -8.11
CA PRO A 535 5.72 0.22 -9.01
C PRO A 535 6.81 -0.54 -9.76
N VAL A 536 6.47 -1.74 -10.23
CA VAL A 536 7.31 -2.53 -11.14
C VAL A 536 6.49 -2.91 -12.36
N PRO A 537 7.09 -3.32 -13.49
CA PRO A 537 6.31 -3.77 -14.64
C PRO A 537 5.38 -4.93 -14.28
N ALA A 538 4.14 -4.86 -14.76
CA ALA A 538 3.18 -5.94 -14.60
C ALA A 538 3.65 -7.21 -15.33
N THR A 539 3.43 -8.38 -14.71
CA THR A 539 3.86 -9.70 -15.20
C THR A 539 2.69 -10.60 -15.59
N MET A 540 1.45 -10.13 -15.44
CA MET A 540 0.28 -10.90 -15.88
C MET A 540 0.32 -11.16 -17.40
N GLY A 541 -0.17 -12.33 -17.81
CA GLY A 541 -0.09 -12.85 -19.18
C GLY A 541 1.23 -13.55 -19.52
N LEU A 542 2.10 -13.77 -18.53
CA LEU A 542 3.30 -14.59 -18.68
C LEU A 542 2.98 -16.05 -18.33
N GLU A 543 3.65 -16.99 -19.01
CA GLU A 543 3.47 -18.45 -18.86
C GLU A 543 2.10 -19.01 -19.33
N GLU A 544 1.96 -20.33 -19.41
CA GLU A 544 0.73 -20.99 -19.90
C GLU A 544 -0.51 -20.66 -19.04
N SER A 545 -0.32 -20.35 -17.75
CA SER A 545 -1.43 -20.01 -16.84
C SER A 545 -1.93 -18.57 -16.98
N GLY A 546 -1.12 -17.67 -17.56
CA GLY A 546 -1.39 -16.23 -17.63
C GLY A 546 -1.33 -15.50 -16.29
N LYS A 547 -1.00 -16.19 -15.18
CA LYS A 547 -0.96 -15.58 -13.86
C LYS A 547 0.21 -14.61 -13.72
N GLY A 548 0.01 -13.51 -12.99
CA GLY A 548 1.08 -12.58 -12.65
C GLY A 548 0.60 -11.39 -11.86
N SER A 549 1.55 -10.51 -11.53
CA SER A 549 1.31 -9.28 -10.77
C SER A 549 0.84 -8.16 -11.68
N ASN A 550 0.01 -7.25 -11.17
CA ASN A 550 -0.35 -6.00 -11.85
C ASN A 550 0.72 -4.89 -11.72
N GLY A 551 1.81 -5.15 -11.02
CA GLY A 551 2.91 -4.19 -10.82
C GLY A 551 2.90 -3.47 -9.47
N GLY A 552 1.91 -3.74 -8.62
CA GLY A 552 1.79 -3.15 -7.29
C GLY A 552 1.02 -1.83 -7.32
N VAL A 553 -0.21 -1.89 -7.82
CA VAL A 553 -1.14 -0.75 -7.89
C VAL A 553 -2.57 -1.21 -7.58
N TRP A 554 -3.38 -0.29 -7.07
CA TRP A 554 -4.83 -0.42 -7.18
C TRP A 554 -5.24 -0.20 -8.64
N GLU A 555 -6.38 -0.73 -9.06
CA GLU A 555 -6.92 -0.52 -10.40
C GLU A 555 -8.33 0.08 -10.32
N TRP A 556 -8.54 1.18 -11.03
CA TRP A 556 -9.84 1.84 -11.14
C TRP A 556 -10.89 0.94 -11.79
N THR A 557 -12.11 1.03 -11.29
CA THR A 557 -13.31 0.50 -11.94
C THR A 557 -14.22 1.65 -12.35
N SER A 558 -15.12 1.39 -13.29
CA SER A 558 -16.24 2.28 -13.66
C SER A 558 -17.44 2.17 -12.72
N THR A 559 -17.31 1.41 -11.62
CA THR A 559 -18.38 1.19 -10.65
C THR A 559 -18.31 2.24 -9.54
N VAL A 560 -19.33 3.09 -9.49
CA VAL A 560 -19.53 4.06 -8.42
C VAL A 560 -19.71 3.33 -7.09
N LEU A 561 -19.12 3.86 -6.02
CA LEU A 561 -19.36 3.36 -4.67
C LEU A 561 -20.79 3.75 -4.24
N GLU A 562 -21.65 2.75 -4.14
CA GLU A 562 -23.05 2.93 -3.73
C GLU A 562 -23.47 1.88 -2.71
N ASP A 563 -24.60 2.13 -2.07
CA ASP A 563 -25.29 1.16 -1.23
C ASP A 563 -25.71 -0.08 -2.04
N HIS A 564 -25.85 -1.22 -1.38
CA HIS A 564 -26.32 -2.45 -2.01
C HIS A 564 -27.17 -3.30 -1.07
N GLU A 565 -27.93 -4.22 -1.66
CA GLU A 565 -28.89 -5.05 -0.91
C GLU A 565 -28.22 -5.76 0.27
N GLY A 566 -28.78 -5.53 1.46
CA GLY A 566 -28.33 -6.15 2.71
C GLY A 566 -27.13 -5.50 3.38
N LEU A 567 -26.51 -4.45 2.80
CA LEU A 567 -25.44 -3.71 3.47
C LEU A 567 -25.95 -3.11 4.78
N VAL A 568 -25.13 -3.23 5.83
CA VAL A 568 -25.40 -2.64 7.14
C VAL A 568 -24.21 -1.76 7.51
N PRO A 569 -24.37 -0.42 7.53
CA PRO A 569 -23.27 0.48 7.86
C PRO A 569 -22.72 0.23 9.26
N THR A 570 -21.42 0.43 9.45
CA THR A 570 -20.77 0.30 10.76
C THR A 570 -21.35 1.30 11.77
N LYS A 571 -21.56 0.84 13.01
CA LYS A 571 -21.88 1.70 14.17
C LYS A 571 -20.64 1.99 15.01
N LEU A 572 -19.62 1.14 14.91
CA LEU A 572 -18.35 1.31 15.59
C LEU A 572 -17.57 2.50 15.03
N PHE A 573 -17.57 2.66 13.70
CA PHE A 573 -16.98 3.80 12.98
C PHE A 573 -17.98 4.47 12.00
N PRO A 574 -19.01 5.17 12.50
CA PRO A 574 -20.01 5.81 11.64
C PRO A 574 -19.40 6.78 10.62
N GLY A 575 -19.86 6.71 9.37
CA GLY A 575 -19.37 7.57 8.29
C GLY A 575 -18.16 7.02 7.53
N TYR A 576 -17.72 5.79 7.81
CA TYR A 576 -16.61 5.17 7.08
C TYR A 576 -16.91 4.92 5.59
N THR A 577 -18.07 4.32 5.27
CA THR A 577 -18.47 4.06 3.87
C THR A 577 -19.65 4.92 3.45
N ASN A 578 -20.69 4.99 4.28
CA ASN A 578 -21.99 5.54 3.88
C ASN A 578 -21.96 7.05 3.56
N ASP A 579 -20.98 7.78 4.09
CA ASP A 579 -20.80 9.21 3.75
C ASP A 579 -20.33 9.39 2.29
N PHE A 580 -19.74 8.35 1.70
CA PHE A 580 -19.19 8.35 0.34
C PHE A 580 -20.13 7.74 -0.71
N PHE A 581 -21.38 7.46 -0.36
CA PHE A 581 -22.46 7.16 -1.32
C PHE A 581 -22.98 8.45 -1.96
N ASP A 582 -22.07 9.20 -2.56
CA ASP A 582 -22.24 10.60 -2.99
C ASP A 582 -22.16 10.77 -4.51
N THR A 583 -22.05 9.66 -5.26
CA THR A 583 -21.85 9.58 -6.72
C THR A 583 -20.50 10.08 -7.25
N LYS A 584 -19.57 10.48 -6.37
CA LYS A 584 -18.24 10.99 -6.73
C LYS A 584 -17.16 9.94 -6.65
N HIS A 585 -17.37 8.93 -5.80
CA HIS A 585 -16.38 7.90 -5.51
C HIS A 585 -16.52 6.70 -6.46
N GLN A 586 -15.41 6.25 -7.02
CA GLN A 586 -15.31 5.02 -7.80
C GLN A 586 -14.63 3.94 -6.96
N VAL A 587 -15.07 2.70 -7.11
CA VAL A 587 -14.43 1.55 -6.48
C VAL A 587 -13.09 1.25 -7.18
N VAL A 588 -12.07 0.94 -6.39
CA VAL A 588 -10.78 0.46 -6.86
C VAL A 588 -10.47 -0.89 -6.19
N LEU A 589 -9.91 -1.83 -6.96
CA LEU A 589 -9.55 -3.17 -6.48
C LEU A 589 -8.08 -3.47 -6.67
N GLY A 590 -7.55 -4.45 -5.94
CA GLY A 590 -6.15 -4.86 -5.99
C GLY A 590 -5.41 -4.46 -4.71
N ALA A 591 -4.14 -4.07 -4.86
CA ALA A 591 -3.29 -3.58 -3.79
C ALA A 591 -2.07 -2.90 -4.39
N SER A 592 -1.63 -1.79 -3.80
CA SER A 592 -0.41 -1.12 -4.22
C SER A 592 0.84 -1.73 -3.59
N TYR A 593 2.02 -1.32 -4.07
CA TYR A 593 3.29 -1.65 -3.42
C TYR A 593 3.39 -1.13 -1.98
N ALA A 594 2.57 -0.13 -1.62
CA ALA A 594 2.48 0.45 -0.29
C ALA A 594 1.38 -0.18 0.59
N THR A 595 0.49 -0.99 0.02
CA THR A 595 -0.56 -1.68 0.78
C THR A 595 0.05 -2.81 1.61
N ILE A 596 -0.32 -2.89 2.89
CA ILE A 596 0.13 -3.99 3.77
C ILE A 596 -0.52 -5.32 3.37
N PRO A 597 0.15 -6.48 3.53
CA PRO A 597 -0.39 -7.75 3.02
C PRO A 597 -1.77 -8.16 3.53
N ARG A 598 -2.17 -7.73 4.74
CA ARG A 598 -3.50 -8.02 5.31
C ARG A 598 -4.64 -7.32 4.57
N LEU A 599 -4.38 -6.16 3.97
CA LEU A 599 -5.34 -5.42 3.14
C LEU A 599 -5.48 -6.02 1.72
N CYS A 600 -4.69 -7.03 1.37
CA CYS A 600 -4.79 -7.71 0.08
C CYS A 600 -5.84 -8.83 0.06
N ARG A 601 -6.76 -8.82 1.03
CA ARG A 601 -7.92 -9.72 1.05
C ARG A 601 -8.76 -9.49 -0.19
N ARG A 602 -9.34 -10.59 -0.68
CA ARG A 602 -10.14 -10.63 -1.91
C ARG A 602 -11.34 -9.67 -1.88
N THR A 603 -11.92 -9.46 -0.70
CA THR A 603 -13.17 -8.74 -0.45
C THR A 603 -12.99 -7.24 -0.26
N VAL A 604 -11.76 -6.78 0.02
CA VAL A 604 -11.48 -5.36 0.30
C VAL A 604 -11.89 -4.50 -0.90
N ARG A 605 -12.69 -3.48 -0.62
CA ARG A 605 -13.10 -2.45 -1.58
C ARG A 605 -12.54 -1.12 -1.11
N ASN A 606 -11.59 -0.60 -1.87
CA ASN A 606 -11.10 0.76 -1.66
C ASN A 606 -11.82 1.70 -2.63
N PHE A 607 -11.78 3.01 -2.36
CA PHE A 607 -12.54 3.99 -3.14
C PHE A 607 -11.90 5.36 -3.06
N TYR A 608 -12.05 6.12 -4.15
CA TYR A 608 -11.53 7.48 -4.26
C TYR A 608 -12.44 8.30 -5.19
N GLN A 609 -12.48 9.62 -5.00
CA GLN A 609 -13.14 10.52 -5.95
C GLN A 609 -12.52 10.33 -7.35
N HIS A 610 -13.36 10.27 -8.39
CA HIS A 610 -12.92 9.93 -9.76
C HIS A 610 -11.76 10.81 -10.28
N ASN A 611 -11.80 12.10 -9.97
CA ASN A 611 -10.79 13.07 -10.37
C ASN A 611 -9.60 13.18 -9.39
N TYR A 612 -9.53 12.38 -8.32
CA TYR A 612 -8.42 12.41 -7.36
C TYR A 612 -7.13 11.82 -7.98
N PRO A 613 -6.08 12.62 -8.24
CA PRO A 613 -4.97 12.20 -9.11
C PRO A 613 -3.75 11.65 -8.35
N TYR A 614 -3.81 11.57 -7.02
CA TYR A 614 -2.63 11.32 -6.19
C TYR A 614 -2.53 9.87 -5.70
N ALA A 615 -3.62 9.13 -5.63
CA ALA A 615 -3.63 7.79 -5.07
C ALA A 615 -2.82 6.79 -5.93
N TRP A 616 -2.44 5.66 -5.34
CA TRP A 616 -1.67 4.59 -6.01
C TRP A 616 -2.54 3.73 -6.94
N VAL A 617 -3.34 4.38 -7.79
CA VAL A 617 -4.35 3.75 -8.63
C VAL A 617 -3.99 3.92 -10.11
N ALA A 618 -3.96 2.79 -10.82
CA ALA A 618 -3.79 2.68 -12.25
C ALA A 618 -5.10 2.28 -12.94
N GLY A 619 -5.07 2.13 -14.26
CA GLY A 619 -6.22 1.68 -15.04
C GLY A 619 -5.86 0.53 -15.98
N ARG A 620 -6.85 -0.29 -16.32
CA ARG A 620 -6.74 -1.35 -17.34
C ARG A 620 -7.86 -1.18 -18.34
N VAL A 621 -7.53 -1.38 -19.62
CA VAL A 621 -8.52 -1.27 -20.69
C VAL A 621 -9.19 -2.62 -20.93
N VAL A 622 -10.52 -2.60 -20.97
CA VAL A 622 -11.36 -3.72 -21.38
C VAL A 622 -12.23 -3.33 -22.57
N TYR A 623 -12.75 -4.34 -23.25
CA TYR A 623 -13.55 -4.20 -24.46
C TYR A 623 -14.72 -5.18 -24.42
N ASP A 624 -15.89 -4.70 -24.82
CA ASP A 624 -17.06 -5.55 -25.02
C ASP A 624 -16.82 -6.52 -26.20
N LEU A 625 -17.50 -7.68 -26.17
CA LEU A 625 -17.37 -8.75 -27.18
C LEU A 625 -18.56 -8.81 -28.14
#